data_AF-A0A4Q9VGW3-F1
#
_entry.id   AF-A0A4Q9VGW3-F1
#
_cell.length_a   1.000
_cell.length_b   1.000
_cell.length_c   1.000
_cell.angle_alpha   90.00
_cell.angle_beta   90.00
_cell.angle_gamma   90.00
#
_symmetry.space_group_name_H-M   'P 1'
#
loop_
_entity.id
_entity.type
_entity.pdbx_description
1 polymer ?
#
loop_
_entity_poly.entity_id
_entity_poly.type
_entity_poly.pdbx_seq_one_letter_code
_entity_poly.pdbx_strand_id
1 'polypeptide(L)'
;MSNDPETRAQVAAMIRRVRLADIDASGPQHIIRGTGLKGEEVLAPRVKDFGFSSSPPPGSVGLLAALGGRSDRAMLFGLDHADYGPRDLAVGHTAIYDAFGNIVSLVQSEIRIVSATKITLRAPAVTIDSPVIKLGSDGAAMPAAMQGTTDTGGFADITNLSTRVLIE
;
A
#
# COMPACT_ATOMS: atom_id res chain seq x y z
N MET A 1 -23.38 -0.82 -36.07
CA MET A 1 -23.78 -0.46 -34.69
C MET A 1 -25.15 0.21 -34.77
N SER A 2 -26.14 -0.29 -34.04
CA SER A 2 -27.49 0.33 -33.97
C SER A 2 -27.36 1.76 -33.45
N ASN A 3 -28.04 2.72 -34.09
CA ASN A 3 -27.97 4.16 -33.76
C ASN A 3 -29.10 4.60 -32.80
N ASP A 4 -29.69 3.64 -32.09
CA ASP A 4 -30.82 3.87 -31.19
C ASP A 4 -30.39 4.58 -29.89
N PRO A 5 -31.16 5.57 -29.38
CA PRO A 5 -30.82 6.34 -28.18
C PRO A 5 -30.60 5.50 -26.92
N GLU A 6 -31.32 4.39 -26.75
CA GLU A 6 -31.17 3.51 -25.58
C GLU A 6 -29.81 2.80 -25.60
N THR A 7 -29.40 2.33 -26.78
CA THR A 7 -28.07 1.72 -26.98
C THR A 7 -26.97 2.72 -26.66
N ARG A 8 -27.13 3.99 -27.07
CA ARG A 8 -26.16 5.06 -26.75
C ARG A 8 -26.08 5.32 -25.24
N ALA A 9 -27.21 5.34 -24.54
CA ALA A 9 -27.25 5.53 -23.09
C ALA A 9 -26.58 4.36 -22.36
N GLN A 10 -26.84 3.11 -22.77
CA GLN A 10 -26.17 1.94 -22.22
C GLN A 10 -24.66 2.02 -22.41
N VAL A 11 -24.19 2.29 -23.64
CA VAL A 11 -22.76 2.40 -23.95
C VAL A 11 -22.11 3.52 -23.14
N ALA A 12 -22.74 4.68 -23.04
CA ALA A 12 -22.24 5.81 -22.25
C ALA A 12 -22.13 5.49 -20.76
N ALA A 13 -23.00 4.61 -20.24
CA ALA A 13 -22.96 4.19 -18.85
C ALA A 13 -21.91 3.09 -18.58
N MET A 14 -21.46 2.31 -19.58
CA MET A 14 -20.63 1.12 -19.34
C MET A 14 -19.35 1.39 -18.56
N ILE A 15 -18.67 2.50 -18.81
CA ILE A 15 -17.41 2.85 -18.14
C ILE A 15 -17.57 4.22 -17.51
N ARG A 16 -17.47 4.28 -16.17
CA ARG A 16 -17.69 5.53 -15.44
C ARG A 16 -16.88 5.62 -14.17
N ARG A 17 -16.69 6.84 -13.69
CA ARG A 17 -16.07 7.13 -12.41
C ARG A 17 -17.05 6.82 -11.27
N VAL A 18 -16.54 6.24 -10.18
CA VAL A 18 -17.29 6.03 -8.93
C VAL A 18 -16.50 6.59 -7.77
N ARG A 19 -17.21 7.21 -6.82
CA ARG A 19 -16.66 7.62 -5.53
C ARG A 19 -17.06 6.62 -4.46
N LEU A 20 -16.08 6.10 -3.75
CA LEU A 20 -16.23 5.18 -2.63
C LEU A 20 -16.96 5.87 -1.46
N ALA A 21 -18.00 5.21 -0.96
CA ALA A 21 -18.66 5.57 0.28
C ALA A 21 -18.22 4.62 1.41
N ASP A 22 -18.15 3.32 1.13
CA ASP A 22 -17.77 2.30 2.10
C ASP A 22 -17.21 1.03 1.41
N ILE A 23 -16.46 0.23 2.16
CA ILE A 23 -15.83 -1.01 1.70
C ILE A 23 -16.05 -2.14 2.71
N ASP A 24 -16.70 -3.21 2.27
CA ASP A 24 -16.73 -4.47 3.01
C ASP A 24 -15.50 -5.29 2.62
N ALA A 25 -14.54 -5.34 3.55
CA ALA A 25 -13.31 -6.11 3.44
C ALA A 25 -13.27 -7.32 4.39
N SER A 26 -14.44 -7.79 4.87
CA SER A 26 -14.53 -8.96 5.76
C SER A 26 -14.21 -10.28 5.03
N GLY A 27 -14.47 -10.32 3.72
CA GLY A 27 -14.17 -11.45 2.84
C GLY A 27 -12.90 -11.27 2.01
N PRO A 28 -12.42 -12.35 1.35
CA PRO A 28 -11.24 -12.28 0.48
C PRO A 28 -11.43 -11.34 -0.72
N GLN A 29 -12.66 -11.27 -1.24
CA GLN A 29 -13.07 -10.28 -2.23
C GLN A 29 -13.69 -9.08 -1.52
N HIS A 30 -13.21 -7.87 -1.83
CA HIS A 30 -13.79 -6.66 -1.26
C HIS A 30 -15.03 -6.24 -2.06
N ILE A 31 -16.10 -5.91 -1.36
CA ILE A 31 -17.32 -5.37 -1.94
C ILE A 31 -17.37 -3.88 -1.67
N ILE A 32 -17.54 -3.11 -2.74
CA ILE A 32 -17.52 -1.65 -2.70
C ILE A 32 -18.94 -1.12 -2.71
N ARG A 33 -19.20 -0.13 -1.87
CA ARG A 33 -20.38 0.74 -1.90
C ARG A 33 -19.96 2.14 -2.30
N GLY A 34 -20.65 2.74 -3.26
CA GLY A 34 -20.28 4.07 -3.73
C GLY A 34 -21.35 4.75 -4.56
N THR A 35 -20.98 5.90 -5.12
CA THR A 35 -21.85 6.72 -5.98
C THR A 35 -21.20 6.96 -7.33
N GLY A 36 -21.97 6.79 -8.40
CA GLY A 36 -21.52 6.94 -9.80
C GLY A 36 -22.17 8.14 -10.48
N LEU A 37 -23.09 7.86 -11.41
CA LEU A 37 -23.95 8.86 -12.04
C LEU A 37 -24.89 9.51 -11.03
N LYS A 38 -25.56 10.59 -11.45
CA LYS A 38 -26.50 11.33 -10.60
C LYS A 38 -27.60 10.40 -10.06
N GLY A 39 -27.66 10.23 -8.75
CA GLY A 39 -28.64 9.38 -8.06
C GLY A 39 -28.33 7.88 -8.11
N GLU A 40 -27.16 7.50 -8.63
CA GLU A 40 -26.76 6.10 -8.73
C GLU A 40 -26.02 5.64 -7.47
N GLU A 41 -26.50 4.52 -6.91
CA GLU A 41 -25.77 3.73 -5.93
C GLU A 41 -25.09 2.54 -6.61
N VAL A 42 -23.83 2.30 -6.25
CA VAL A 42 -23.01 1.24 -6.79
C VAL A 42 -22.72 0.23 -5.70
N LEU A 43 -22.99 -1.04 -5.98
CA LEU A 43 -22.57 -2.20 -5.20
C LEU A 43 -21.85 -3.16 -6.15
N ALA A 44 -20.53 -3.28 -6.02
CA ALA A 44 -19.74 -4.08 -6.96
C ALA A 44 -18.48 -4.66 -6.31
N PRO A 45 -18.02 -5.84 -6.76
CA PRO A 45 -16.72 -6.36 -6.36
C PRO A 45 -15.57 -5.47 -6.88
N ARG A 46 -14.55 -5.28 -6.05
CA ARG A 46 -13.28 -4.68 -6.47
C ARG A 46 -12.39 -5.73 -7.12
N VAL A 47 -11.85 -5.43 -8.28
CA VAL A 47 -10.78 -6.21 -8.91
C VAL A 47 -9.47 -5.87 -8.20
N LYS A 48 -8.82 -6.89 -7.66
CA LYS A 48 -7.53 -6.79 -6.95
C LYS A 48 -6.52 -7.72 -7.61
N ASP A 49 -5.26 -7.32 -7.59
CA ASP A 49 -4.16 -8.20 -7.96
C ASP A 49 -3.88 -9.21 -6.83
N PHE A 50 -3.53 -10.44 -7.19
CA PHE A 50 -3.13 -11.43 -6.21
C PHE A 50 -1.87 -10.99 -5.46
N GLY A 51 -1.84 -11.19 -4.15
CA GLY A 51 -0.72 -10.76 -3.29
C GLY A 51 -0.75 -9.28 -2.88
N PHE A 52 -1.65 -8.46 -3.43
CA PHE A 52 -1.86 -7.08 -3.00
C PHE A 52 -3.29 -6.86 -2.53
N SER A 53 -3.46 -6.42 -1.28
CA SER A 53 -4.79 -6.12 -0.73
C SER A 53 -4.75 -4.83 0.07
N SER A 54 -5.55 -3.85 -0.36
CA SER A 54 -5.71 -2.57 0.32
C SER A 54 -7.19 -2.27 0.57
N SER A 55 -7.46 -1.48 1.61
CA SER A 55 -8.79 -0.97 1.95
C SER A 55 -8.79 0.56 1.87
N PRO A 56 -9.03 1.16 0.69
CA PRO A 56 -8.98 2.60 0.50
C PRO A 56 -10.07 3.29 1.34
N PRO A 57 -9.80 4.49 1.90
CA PRO A 57 -10.78 5.20 2.71
C PRO A 57 -11.92 5.80 1.87
N PRO A 58 -13.08 6.09 2.47
CA PRO A 58 -14.17 6.82 1.81
C PRO A 58 -13.69 8.09 1.11
N GLY A 59 -14.30 8.43 -0.03
CA GLY A 59 -13.86 9.52 -0.89
C GLY A 59 -12.91 9.09 -2.01
N SER A 60 -12.31 7.89 -1.91
CA SER A 60 -11.48 7.30 -2.97
C SER A 60 -12.25 7.18 -4.28
N VAL A 61 -11.56 7.36 -5.40
CA VAL A 61 -12.15 7.44 -6.73
C VAL A 61 -11.64 6.29 -7.59
N GLY A 62 -12.56 5.55 -8.20
CA GLY A 62 -12.25 4.40 -9.04
C GLY A 62 -12.99 4.44 -10.38
N LEU A 63 -12.70 3.44 -11.20
CA LEU A 63 -13.35 3.20 -12.48
C LEU A 63 -14.26 1.99 -12.35
N LEU A 64 -15.53 2.15 -12.69
CA LEU A 64 -16.50 1.08 -12.76
C LEU A 64 -16.68 0.66 -14.22
N ALA A 65 -16.56 -0.65 -14.47
CA ALA A 65 -16.90 -1.27 -15.73
C ALA A 65 -18.17 -2.12 -15.57
N ALA A 66 -19.31 -1.59 -16.02
CA ALA A 66 -20.60 -2.26 -16.09
C ALA A 66 -20.78 -2.90 -17.47
N LEU A 67 -20.27 -4.12 -17.63
CA LEU A 67 -20.27 -4.83 -18.92
C LEU A 67 -21.71 -5.03 -19.44
N GLY A 68 -21.95 -4.64 -20.69
CA GLY A 68 -23.28 -4.62 -21.29
C GLY A 68 -24.23 -3.56 -20.70
N GLY A 69 -23.72 -2.59 -19.95
CA GLY A 69 -24.52 -1.55 -19.30
C GLY A 69 -25.23 -2.00 -18.02
N ARG A 70 -24.97 -3.23 -17.55
CA ARG A 70 -25.65 -3.80 -16.38
C ARG A 70 -24.81 -3.66 -15.11
N SER A 71 -25.44 -3.16 -14.05
CA SER A 71 -24.79 -2.98 -12.74
C SER A 71 -24.52 -4.30 -12.01
N ASP A 72 -25.30 -5.34 -12.26
CA ASP A 72 -25.13 -6.67 -11.65
C ASP A 72 -23.86 -7.40 -12.08
N ARG A 73 -23.22 -6.95 -13.17
CA ARG A 73 -21.94 -7.46 -13.68
C ARG A 73 -20.82 -6.44 -13.56
N ALA A 74 -21.03 -5.41 -12.75
CA ALA A 74 -20.07 -4.33 -12.64
C ALA A 74 -18.84 -4.78 -11.85
N MET A 75 -17.68 -4.32 -12.29
CA MET A 75 -16.40 -4.51 -11.61
C MET A 75 -15.75 -3.17 -11.39
N LEU A 76 -15.20 -2.96 -10.19
CA LEU A 76 -14.51 -1.73 -9.84
C LEU A 76 -13.00 -1.91 -9.87
N PHE A 77 -12.31 -0.97 -10.53
CA PHE A 77 -10.87 -0.90 -10.66
C PHE A 77 -10.32 0.35 -9.96
N GLY A 78 -9.09 0.25 -9.46
CA GLY A 78 -8.42 1.37 -8.79
C GLY A 78 -8.98 1.62 -7.39
N LEU A 79 -9.44 2.85 -7.14
CA LEU A 79 -9.71 3.51 -5.84
C LEU A 79 -8.50 4.27 -5.29
N ASP A 80 -8.13 5.34 -5.98
CA ASP A 80 -7.10 6.27 -5.53
C ASP A 80 -7.71 7.41 -4.70
N HIS A 81 -6.95 7.97 -3.76
CA HIS A 81 -7.41 9.04 -2.88
C HIS A 81 -6.49 10.26 -2.97
N ALA A 82 -7.08 11.42 -3.25
CA ALA A 82 -6.34 12.67 -3.50
C ALA A 82 -5.43 13.09 -2.32
N ASP A 83 -5.83 12.79 -1.09
CA ASP A 83 -5.12 13.25 0.11
C ASP A 83 -4.04 12.31 0.64
N TYR A 84 -4.05 11.01 0.29
CA TYR A 84 -3.19 10.00 0.93
C TYR A 84 -2.05 9.48 0.04
N GLY A 85 -2.10 9.75 -1.28
CA GLY A 85 -1.05 9.35 -2.19
C GLY A 85 0.28 10.06 -1.93
N PRO A 86 1.44 9.40 -2.15
CA PRO A 86 2.74 10.06 -2.12
C PRO A 86 2.78 11.18 -3.17
N ARG A 87 3.10 12.39 -2.72
CA ARG A 87 3.34 13.53 -3.61
C ARG A 87 4.73 13.41 -4.23
N ASP A 88 4.86 13.88 -5.47
CA ASP A 88 6.14 13.99 -6.18
C ASP A 88 6.90 12.66 -6.37
N LEU A 89 6.16 11.54 -6.50
CA LEU A 89 6.75 10.27 -6.90
C LEU A 89 7.28 10.39 -8.35
N ALA A 90 8.59 10.55 -8.50
CA ALA A 90 9.21 10.76 -9.79
C ALA A 90 9.01 9.56 -10.75
N VAL A 91 9.11 9.84 -12.05
CA VAL A 91 8.97 8.83 -13.11
C VAL A 91 9.94 7.67 -12.87
N GLY A 92 9.40 6.45 -12.90
CA GLY A 92 10.16 5.21 -12.69
C GLY A 92 10.26 4.75 -11.23
N HIS A 93 9.77 5.53 -10.26
CA HIS A 93 9.70 5.11 -8.85
C HIS A 93 8.40 4.36 -8.55
N THR A 94 8.39 3.60 -7.47
CA THR A 94 7.19 2.91 -6.98
C THR A 94 7.08 2.99 -5.46
N ALA A 95 5.84 2.96 -4.96
CA ALA A 95 5.55 3.02 -3.53
C ALA A 95 4.30 2.21 -3.17
N ILE A 96 4.35 1.54 -2.03
CA ILE A 96 3.22 0.94 -1.31
C ILE A 96 3.01 1.75 -0.04
N TYR A 97 1.79 2.22 0.21
CA TYR A 97 1.51 3.15 1.30
C TYR A 97 0.11 2.94 1.89
N ASP A 98 -0.13 3.54 3.06
CA ASP A 98 -1.46 3.62 3.69
C ASP A 98 -1.85 5.06 4.05
N ALA A 99 -3.09 5.23 4.53
CA ALA A 99 -3.63 6.52 4.95
C ALA A 99 -3.02 7.07 6.25
N PHE A 100 -2.19 6.29 6.95
CA PHE A 100 -1.63 6.60 8.26
C PHE A 100 -0.16 7.02 8.19
N GLY A 101 0.39 7.18 6.99
CA GLY A 101 1.75 7.66 6.76
C GLY A 101 2.82 6.58 6.70
N ASN A 102 2.44 5.28 6.64
CA ASN A 102 3.41 4.22 6.38
C ASN A 102 3.67 4.12 4.87
N ILE A 103 4.93 3.91 4.48
CA ILE A 103 5.33 3.79 3.08
C ILE A 103 6.57 2.90 2.91
N VAL A 104 6.50 2.00 1.93
CA VAL A 104 7.65 1.25 1.38
C VAL A 104 7.83 1.70 -0.07
N SER A 105 8.99 2.24 -0.42
CA SER A 105 9.22 2.81 -1.75
C SER A 105 10.56 2.39 -2.35
N LEU A 106 10.57 2.14 -3.66
CA LEU A 106 11.77 2.00 -4.47
C LEU A 106 11.99 3.34 -5.20
N VAL A 107 13.01 4.06 -4.78
CA VAL A 107 13.32 5.42 -5.27
C VAL A 107 14.77 5.45 -5.73
N GLN A 108 14.99 5.68 -7.03
CA GLN A 108 16.31 5.57 -7.67
C GLN A 108 17.01 4.24 -7.35
N SER A 109 18.07 4.28 -6.54
CA SER A 109 18.86 3.12 -6.11
C SER A 109 18.63 2.76 -4.64
N GLU A 110 17.54 3.23 -4.04
CA GLU A 110 17.23 3.07 -2.62
C GLU A 110 15.91 2.32 -2.40
N ILE A 111 15.92 1.44 -1.40
CA ILE A 111 14.72 0.86 -0.81
C ILE A 111 14.47 1.60 0.50
N ARG A 112 13.35 2.31 0.59
CA ARG A 112 13.00 3.10 1.77
C ARG A 112 11.78 2.50 2.46
N ILE A 113 11.91 2.23 3.76
CA ILE A 113 10.82 1.79 4.63
C ILE A 113 10.63 2.87 5.70
N VAL A 114 9.51 3.58 5.64
CA VAL A 114 9.14 4.60 6.64
C VAL A 114 7.86 4.15 7.32
N SER A 115 7.87 4.13 8.65
CA SER A 115 6.66 3.93 9.45
C SER A 115 6.32 5.19 10.23
N ALA A 116 5.03 5.45 10.39
CA ALA A 116 4.55 6.54 11.22
C ALA A 116 4.82 6.32 12.72
N THR A 117 5.00 5.06 13.16
CA THR A 117 5.17 4.75 14.59
C THR A 117 6.25 3.71 14.86
N LYS A 118 6.13 2.52 14.28
CA LYS A 118 6.97 1.37 14.63
C LYS A 118 7.07 0.39 13.49
N ILE A 119 8.28 -0.10 13.24
CA ILE A 119 8.56 -1.27 12.40
C ILE A 119 8.81 -2.46 13.33
N THR A 120 8.23 -3.62 13.03
CA THR A 120 8.45 -4.87 13.81
C THR A 120 8.81 -6.00 12.85
N LEU A 121 9.96 -6.63 13.09
CA LEU A 121 10.42 -7.79 12.33
C LEU A 121 10.34 -9.02 13.23
N ARG A 122 9.57 -10.03 12.82
CA ARG A 122 9.44 -11.31 13.53
C ARG A 122 9.70 -12.43 12.53
N ALA A 123 10.76 -13.18 12.76
CA ALA A 123 11.11 -14.36 11.98
C ALA A 123 11.97 -15.30 12.85
N PRO A 124 12.07 -16.59 12.52
CA PRO A 124 13.00 -17.51 13.19
C PRO A 124 14.47 -17.05 13.09
N ALA A 125 14.83 -16.36 12.01
CA ALA A 125 16.14 -15.73 11.85
C ALA A 125 16.01 -14.47 10.97
N VAL A 126 16.76 -13.42 11.30
CA VAL A 126 16.88 -12.19 10.50
C VAL A 126 18.37 -11.93 10.24
N THR A 127 18.77 -11.93 8.97
CA THR A 127 20.15 -11.67 8.55
C THR A 127 20.23 -10.33 7.82
N ILE A 128 21.17 -9.49 8.24
CA ILE A 128 21.52 -8.25 7.55
C ILE A 128 22.98 -8.36 7.12
N ASP A 129 23.20 -8.59 5.82
CA ASP A 129 24.53 -8.68 5.24
C ASP A 129 24.86 -7.35 4.56
N SER A 130 25.67 -6.54 5.23
CA SER A 130 26.15 -5.25 4.73
C SER A 130 27.54 -4.97 5.31
N PRO A 131 28.48 -4.43 4.51
CA PRO A 131 29.76 -3.94 5.02
C PRO A 131 29.60 -2.88 6.12
N VAL A 132 28.49 -2.12 6.11
CA VAL A 132 28.19 -1.07 7.09
C VAL A 132 26.71 -1.10 7.46
N ILE A 133 26.42 -1.18 8.76
CA ILE A 133 25.07 -1.00 9.31
C ILE A 133 25.10 0.23 10.22
N LYS A 134 24.30 1.25 9.88
CA LYS A 134 24.11 2.43 10.71
C LYS A 134 22.77 2.32 11.44
N LEU A 135 22.80 2.54 12.75
CA LEU A 135 21.63 2.54 13.61
C LEU A 135 21.54 3.93 14.25
N GLY A 136 20.56 4.72 13.84
CA GLY A 136 20.43 6.14 14.22
C GLY A 136 20.14 7.03 13.01
N SER A 137 20.14 8.36 13.21
CA SER A 137 20.05 9.32 12.11
C SER A 137 21.35 9.43 11.32
N ASP A 138 21.33 10.01 10.13
CA ASP A 138 22.53 10.18 9.27
C ASP A 138 23.68 10.95 9.94
N GLY A 139 23.37 11.76 10.96
CA GLY A 139 24.33 12.50 11.77
C GLY A 139 24.57 11.90 13.17
N ALA A 140 24.06 10.72 13.48
CA ALA A 140 24.29 10.08 14.77
C ALA A 140 25.78 9.68 14.89
N ALA A 141 26.50 10.40 15.75
CA ALA A 141 27.92 10.16 16.02
C ALA A 141 28.17 9.05 17.06
N MET A 142 27.10 8.55 17.71
CA MET A 142 27.20 7.50 18.71
C MET A 142 26.84 6.14 18.11
N PRO A 143 27.69 5.11 18.28
CA PRO A 143 27.40 3.78 17.78
C PRO A 143 26.30 3.14 18.64
N ALA A 144 25.37 2.41 18.01
CA ALA A 144 24.32 1.67 18.71
C ALA A 144 24.85 0.51 19.59
N ALA A 145 26.12 0.16 19.44
CA ALA A 145 26.87 -0.63 20.41
C ALA A 145 28.29 -0.05 20.54
N MET A 146 28.72 0.25 21.76
CA MET A 146 30.08 0.72 22.07
C MET A 146 30.95 -0.50 22.43
N GLN A 147 32.21 -0.50 22.01
CA GLN A 147 33.18 -1.51 22.44
C GLN A 147 33.24 -1.54 23.97
N GLY A 148 32.86 -2.68 24.59
CA GLY A 148 32.85 -2.86 26.04
C GLY A 148 31.49 -2.79 26.74
N THR A 149 30.37 -2.62 26.01
CA THR A 149 29.03 -2.78 26.61
C THR A 149 28.51 -4.21 26.43
N THR A 150 27.98 -4.74 27.52
CA THR A 150 27.42 -6.09 27.62
C THR A 150 25.90 -6.00 27.49
N ASP A 151 25.26 -6.93 26.79
CA ASP A 151 23.79 -7.01 26.80
C ASP A 151 23.26 -7.40 28.19
N THR A 152 21.95 -7.31 28.40
CA THR A 152 21.30 -7.71 29.67
C THR A 152 21.57 -9.18 30.04
N GLY A 153 22.04 -9.99 29.09
CA GLY A 153 22.43 -11.39 29.26
C GLY A 153 23.90 -11.62 29.61
N GLY A 154 24.76 -10.60 29.60
CA GLY A 154 26.15 -10.75 30.02
C GLY A 154 27.16 -11.04 28.90
N PHE A 155 26.78 -11.02 27.62
CA PHE A 155 27.68 -11.39 26.52
C PHE A 155 28.42 -10.20 25.89
N ALA A 156 29.71 -10.38 25.61
CA ALA A 156 30.60 -9.41 24.96
C ALA A 156 31.40 -10.04 23.80
N ASP A 157 30.82 -10.13 22.61
CA ASP A 157 31.53 -10.46 21.36
C ASP A 157 32.03 -9.21 20.59
N ILE A 158 33.34 -9.11 20.37
CA ILE A 158 34.02 -8.01 19.66
C ILE A 158 34.76 -8.48 18.40
N THR A 159 34.51 -9.71 17.92
CA THR A 159 35.47 -10.31 16.97
C THR A 159 35.13 -10.22 15.50
N ASN A 160 33.89 -10.03 15.04
CA ASN A 160 33.64 -9.96 13.59
C ASN A 160 32.47 -9.03 13.22
N LEU A 161 32.76 -7.92 12.53
CA LEU A 161 31.72 -7.06 11.93
C LEU A 161 30.89 -7.88 10.92
N SER A 162 29.57 -7.96 11.02
CA SER A 162 28.66 -7.22 11.91
C SER A 162 28.68 -7.76 13.35
N THR A 163 29.22 -6.97 14.28
CA THR A 163 29.75 -7.44 15.57
C THR A 163 28.75 -7.91 16.60
N ARG A 164 27.44 -7.94 16.27
CA ARG A 164 26.38 -8.70 16.96
C ARG A 164 25.02 -8.34 16.36
N VAL A 165 24.43 -9.25 15.62
CA VAL A 165 22.97 -9.35 15.55
C VAL A 165 22.61 -10.70 16.15
N LEU A 166 21.99 -10.70 17.32
CA LEU A 166 21.44 -11.90 17.94
C LEU A 166 20.02 -11.59 18.44
N ILE A 167 19.09 -12.50 18.19
CA ILE A 167 17.77 -12.55 18.82
C ILE A 167 17.53 -14.00 19.28
N GLU A 168 17.18 -14.11 20.58
CA GLU A 168 16.89 -15.28 21.44
C GLU A 168 17.84 -16.50 21.38
#